data_AF-A0A4R1KS94-F1
#
_entry.id   AF-A0A4R1KS94-F1
#
_cell.length_a   1.000
_cell.length_b   1.000
_cell.length_c   1.000
_cell.angle_alpha   90.00
_cell.angle_beta   90.00
_cell.angle_gamma   90.00
#
_symmetry.space_group_name_H-M   'P 1'
#
loop_
_entity.id
_entity.type
_entity.pdbx_description
1 polymer ?
#
loop_
_entity_poly.entity_id
_entity_poly.type
_entity_poly.pdbx_seq_one_letter_code
_entity_poly.pdbx_strand_id
1 'polypeptide(L)'
;MNIQIFPNKFKKIGLILSVIGFLISLRFNIILPGISVNELNENYNPQFNSTTDILTAYSGGIYTISLFLFQIVSMFGVVIYMMSKEKIEDDYINKIRLEAFQLTTLIFVVFTILLHSLYPYLTFTFNIIFLFMWTYLIIFFLKKKFHL
;
A
#
# COMPACT_ATOMS: atom_id res chain seq x y z
N MET A 1 16.02 1.67 21.08
CA MET A 1 16.46 2.85 20.29
C MET A 1 15.24 3.74 20.10
N ASN A 2 15.26 4.96 20.66
CA ASN A 2 14.06 5.83 20.73
C ASN A 2 13.97 6.70 19.46
N ILE A 3 13.87 6.07 18.28
CA ILE A 3 13.64 6.80 17.03
C ILE A 3 12.15 7.01 16.91
N GLN A 4 11.70 8.15 17.42
CA GLN A 4 10.32 8.57 17.28
C GLN A 4 10.29 10.00 16.78
N ILE A 5 9.84 10.15 15.53
CA ILE A 5 10.08 11.36 14.74
C ILE A 5 8.86 12.28 14.79
N PHE A 6 7.64 11.73 14.92
CA PHE A 6 6.40 12.51 14.82
C PHE A 6 5.60 12.56 16.14
N PRO A 7 5.03 13.73 16.51
CA PRO A 7 4.19 13.85 17.70
C PRO A 7 2.81 13.21 17.50
N ASN A 8 2.11 12.90 18.60
CA ASN A 8 0.83 12.17 18.61
C ASN A 8 -0.28 12.75 17.70
N LYS A 9 -0.27 14.08 17.45
CA LYS A 9 -1.23 14.71 16.53
C LYS A 9 -1.17 14.13 15.11
N PHE A 10 0.03 13.73 14.66
CA PHE A 10 0.22 13.16 13.32
C PHE A 10 -0.32 11.74 13.18
N LYS A 11 -0.64 11.07 14.29
CA LYS A 11 -1.21 9.72 14.24
C LYS A 11 -2.57 9.69 13.54
N LYS A 12 -3.44 10.66 13.86
CA LYS A 12 -4.75 10.81 13.21
C LYS A 12 -4.58 11.18 11.74
N ILE A 13 -3.66 12.10 11.45
CA ILE A 13 -3.38 12.58 10.10
C ILE A 13 -2.87 11.43 9.22
N GLY A 14 -1.88 10.66 9.69
CA GLY A 14 -1.33 9.51 8.97
C GLY A 14 -2.38 8.43 8.72
N LEU A 15 -3.24 8.14 9.71
CA LEU A 15 -4.32 7.19 9.53
C LEU A 15 -5.32 7.65 8.45
N ILE A 16 -5.78 8.90 8.53
CA ILE A 16 -6.69 9.49 7.55
C ILE A 16 -6.07 9.47 6.15
N LEU A 17 -4.81 9.88 6.03
CA LEU A 17 -4.08 9.90 4.76
C LEU A 17 -3.95 8.49 4.18
N SER A 18 -3.63 7.50 5.01
CA SER A 18 -3.53 6.11 4.58
C SER A 18 -4.88 5.61 4.06
N VAL A 19 -5.96 5.79 4.83
CA VAL A 19 -7.30 5.26 4.52
C VAL A 19 -7.87 5.92 3.27
N ILE A 20 -7.77 7.25 3.16
CA ILE A 20 -8.25 7.97 1.97
C ILE A 20 -7.48 7.50 0.73
N GLY A 21 -6.14 7.47 0.79
CA GLY A 21 -5.33 7.03 -0.34
C GLY A 21 -5.62 5.57 -0.73
N PHE A 22 -5.86 4.69 0.25
CA PHE A 22 -6.22 3.29 0.02
C PHE A 22 -7.58 3.13 -0.62
N LEU A 23 -8.61 3.80 -0.08
CA LEU A 23 -9.97 3.73 -0.63
C LEU A 23 -10.03 4.27 -2.07
N ILE A 24 -9.31 5.35 -2.33
CA ILE A 24 -9.19 5.91 -3.69
C ILE A 24 -8.49 4.90 -4.60
N SER A 25 -7.33 4.36 -4.19
CA SER A 25 -6.59 3.36 -4.97
C SER A 25 -7.40 2.09 -5.24
N LEU A 26 -8.20 1.65 -4.27
CA LEU A 26 -9.05 0.47 -4.37
C LEU A 26 -10.25 0.71 -5.30
N ARG A 27 -10.88 1.89 -5.23
CA ARG A 27 -11.93 2.30 -6.16
C ARG A 27 -11.44 2.28 -7.61
N PHE A 28 -10.27 2.86 -7.86
CA PHE A 28 -9.69 2.88 -9.21
C PHE A 28 -9.35 1.47 -9.72
N ASN A 29 -8.79 0.59 -8.88
CA ASN A 29 -8.47 -0.79 -9.27
C ASN A 29 -9.72 -1.67 -9.53
N ILE A 30 -10.81 -1.49 -8.77
CA ILE A 30 -12.00 -2.35 -8.89
C ILE A 30 -12.94 -1.88 -10.01
N ILE A 31 -13.09 -0.57 -10.19
CA ILE A 31 -14.12 -0.01 -11.09
C ILE A 31 -13.62 0.07 -12.54
N LEU A 32 -12.32 0.26 -12.76
CA LEU A 32 -11.70 0.26 -14.09
C LEU A 32 -10.54 -0.76 -14.15
N PRO A 33 -10.82 -2.06 -14.31
CA PRO A 33 -9.81 -3.05 -14.68
C PRO A 33 -9.48 -2.88 -16.17
N GLY A 34 -8.92 -1.73 -16.56
CA GLY A 34 -9.11 -1.22 -17.92
C GLY A 34 -7.87 -0.99 -18.78
N ILE A 35 -6.72 -0.63 -18.22
CA ILE A 35 -5.54 -0.32 -19.06
C ILE A 35 -4.31 -0.81 -18.32
N SER A 36 -3.94 -2.07 -18.60
CA SER A 36 -2.63 -2.56 -18.23
C SER A 36 -1.60 -1.86 -19.15
N VAL A 37 -0.66 -1.12 -18.58
CA VAL A 37 0.43 -0.47 -19.35
C VAL A 37 1.30 -1.54 -20.05
N ASN A 38 1.18 -2.81 -19.64
CA ASN A 38 1.86 -3.92 -20.28
C ASN A 38 1.32 -4.27 -21.67
N GLU A 39 0.06 -3.93 -21.98
CA GLU A 39 -0.48 -4.08 -23.35
C GLU A 39 0.07 -3.04 -24.33
N LEU A 40 0.78 -2.01 -23.85
CA LEU A 40 1.42 -1.01 -24.70
C LEU A 40 2.86 -1.38 -25.12
N ASN A 41 3.45 -2.43 -24.54
CA ASN A 41 4.88 -2.71 -24.68
C ASN A 41 5.25 -3.91 -25.57
N GLU A 42 4.30 -4.70 -26.05
CA GLU A 42 4.60 -5.78 -27.01
C GLU A 42 3.67 -5.67 -28.23
N ASN A 43 4.12 -4.90 -29.24
CA ASN A 43 3.50 -4.77 -30.57
C ASN A 43 2.18 -3.99 -30.68
N TYR A 44 1.82 -3.14 -29.72
CA TYR A 44 0.76 -2.15 -29.98
C TYR A 44 1.33 -1.02 -30.83
N ASN A 45 1.08 -1.09 -32.13
CA ASN A 45 1.24 0.04 -33.03
C ASN A 45 -0.13 0.73 -33.07
N PRO A 46 -0.44 1.71 -32.19
CA PRO A 46 -1.70 2.43 -32.29
C PRO A 46 -1.71 3.16 -33.62
N GLN A 47 -2.36 2.57 -34.62
CA GLN A 47 -2.90 3.35 -35.72
C GLN A 47 -3.99 4.22 -35.09
N PHE A 48 -3.59 5.42 -34.67
CA PHE A 48 -4.49 6.46 -34.17
C PHE A 48 -5.36 6.92 -35.33
N ASN A 49 -6.43 6.18 -35.58
CA ASN A 49 -7.35 6.44 -36.68
C ASN A 49 -8.38 7.51 -36.30
N SER A 50 -8.47 7.87 -35.00
CA SER A 50 -9.44 8.82 -34.48
C SER A 50 -8.88 9.67 -33.34
N THR A 51 -9.38 10.90 -33.19
CA THR A 51 -9.04 11.78 -32.06
C THR A 51 -9.49 11.21 -30.70
N THR A 52 -10.45 10.28 -30.70
CA THR A 52 -10.91 9.54 -29.53
C THR A 52 -9.88 8.53 -29.01
N ASP A 53 -9.02 7.97 -29.88
CA ASP A 53 -7.96 7.03 -29.49
C ASP A 53 -6.80 7.73 -28.76
N ILE A 54 -6.51 8.98 -29.15
CA ILE A 54 -5.51 9.81 -28.47
C ILE A 54 -6.01 10.23 -27.08
N LEU A 55 -7.29 10.61 -26.98
CA LEU A 55 -7.89 11.03 -25.71
C LEU A 55 -7.96 9.86 -24.71
N THR A 56 -8.28 8.65 -25.19
CA THR A 56 -8.31 7.44 -24.36
C THR A 56 -6.91 7.03 -23.91
N ALA A 57 -5.89 7.06 -24.77
CA ALA A 57 -4.50 6.81 -24.38
C ALA A 57 -3.95 7.82 -23.35
N TYR A 58 -4.21 9.12 -23.57
CA TYR A 58 -3.84 10.17 -22.61
C TYR A 58 -4.58 10.01 -21.27
N SER A 59 -5.87 9.71 -21.32
CA SER A 59 -6.65 9.46 -20.11
C SER A 59 -6.06 8.27 -19.34
N GLY A 60 -5.75 7.16 -20.03
CA GLY A 60 -5.08 5.97 -19.48
C GLY A 60 -3.78 6.27 -18.76
N GLY A 61 -2.89 7.05 -19.38
CA GLY A 61 -1.63 7.47 -18.76
C GLY A 61 -1.82 8.34 -17.52
N ILE A 62 -2.77 9.29 -17.56
CA ILE A 62 -3.11 10.12 -16.39
C ILE A 62 -3.69 9.26 -15.26
N TYR A 63 -4.50 8.24 -15.58
CA TYR A 63 -5.06 7.33 -14.59
C TYR A 63 -4.00 6.49 -13.90
N THR A 64 -3.04 5.92 -14.64
CA THR A 64 -2.00 5.08 -14.04
C THR A 64 -1.06 5.87 -13.14
N ILE A 65 -0.70 7.09 -13.55
CA ILE A 65 0.10 8.02 -12.73
C ILE A 65 -0.68 8.41 -11.47
N SER A 66 -1.96 8.74 -11.60
CA SER A 66 -2.81 9.12 -10.47
C SER A 66 -2.94 7.98 -9.46
N LEU A 67 -3.17 6.75 -9.93
CA LEU A 67 -3.26 5.56 -9.10
C LEU A 67 -1.98 5.35 -8.29
N PHE A 68 -0.83 5.40 -8.95
CA PHE A 68 0.47 5.23 -8.31
C PHE A 68 0.73 6.32 -7.26
N LEU A 69 0.34 7.56 -7.54
CA LEU A 69 0.45 8.67 -6.60
C LEU A 69 -0.41 8.42 -5.34
N PHE A 70 -1.66 7.96 -5.50
CA PHE A 70 -2.51 7.65 -4.35
C PHE A 70 -2.00 6.47 -3.53
N GLN A 71 -1.39 5.46 -4.17
CA GLN A 71 -0.71 4.37 -3.46
C GLN A 71 0.47 4.90 -2.63
N ILE A 72 1.32 5.75 -3.22
CA ILE A 72 2.44 6.38 -2.51
C ILE A 72 1.94 7.21 -1.33
N VAL A 73 0.94 8.07 -1.54
CA VAL A 73 0.34 8.90 -0.48
C VAL A 73 -0.19 8.02 0.66
N SER A 74 -0.85 6.92 0.32
CA SER A 74 -1.34 5.97 1.30
C SER A 74 -0.21 5.33 2.11
N MET A 75 0.89 4.90 1.45
CA MET A 75 2.08 4.36 2.12
C MET A 75 2.74 5.38 3.04
N PHE A 76 2.89 6.62 2.57
CA PHE A 76 3.38 7.71 3.41
C PHE A 76 2.49 7.91 4.64
N GLY A 77 1.16 7.82 4.49
CA GLY A 77 0.23 7.81 5.62
C GLY A 77 0.52 6.71 6.63
N VAL A 78 0.80 5.49 6.16
CA VAL A 78 1.18 4.37 7.03
C VAL A 78 2.52 4.62 7.74
N VAL A 79 3.54 5.12 7.03
CA VAL A 79 4.84 5.46 7.64
C VAL A 79 4.67 6.52 8.72
N ILE A 80 3.93 7.59 8.43
CA ILE A 80 3.63 8.66 9.39
C ILE A 80 2.93 8.06 10.62
N TYR A 81 1.95 7.17 10.41
CA TYR A 81 1.26 6.49 11.51
C TYR A 81 2.21 5.65 12.36
N MET A 82 3.07 4.83 11.73
CA MET A 82 4.05 3.97 12.42
C MET A 82 5.05 4.77 13.25
N MET A 83 5.49 5.91 12.73
CA MET A 83 6.51 6.77 13.35
C MET A 83 5.91 7.80 14.32
N SER A 84 4.58 7.87 14.43
CA SER A 84 3.89 8.79 15.32
C SER A 84 3.83 8.27 16.76
N LYS A 85 4.08 9.18 17.70
CA LYS A 85 4.02 8.90 19.13
C LYS A 85 2.62 8.54 19.62
N GLU A 86 2.53 7.63 20.58
CA GLU A 86 1.28 7.32 21.27
C GLU A 86 1.03 8.35 22.41
N LYS A 87 -0.23 8.62 22.78
CA LYS A 87 -0.53 9.57 23.88
C LYS A 87 0.13 9.14 25.20
N ILE A 88 0.19 7.84 25.43
CA ILE A 88 0.91 7.21 26.54
C ILE A 88 1.76 6.13 25.87
N GLU A 89 3.07 6.35 25.88
CA GLU A 89 4.00 5.37 25.36
C GLU A 89 4.59 4.60 26.52
N ASP A 90 4.00 3.42 26.73
CA ASP A 90 4.47 2.43 27.67
C ASP A 90 5.33 1.40 26.92
N ASP A 91 6.23 0.72 27.64
CA ASP A 91 7.03 -0.41 27.13
C ASP A 91 6.14 -1.48 26.52
N TYR A 92 4.90 -1.58 27.01
CA TYR A 92 3.88 -2.46 26.47
C TYR A 92 3.50 -2.13 25.01
N ILE A 93 3.32 -0.85 24.67
CA ILE A 93 2.99 -0.44 23.30
C ILE A 93 4.17 -0.69 22.37
N ASN A 94 5.40 -0.49 22.85
CA ASN A 94 6.61 -0.80 22.09
C ASN A 94 6.73 -2.31 21.81
N LYS A 95 6.42 -3.14 22.80
CA LYS A 95 6.34 -4.59 22.62
C LYS A 95 5.27 -4.98 21.59
N ILE A 96 4.07 -4.40 21.66
CA ILE A 96 3.00 -4.67 20.68
C ILE A 96 3.44 -4.29 19.26
N ARG A 97 4.11 -3.15 19.06
CA ARG A 97 4.63 -2.73 17.73
C ARG A 97 5.61 -3.75 17.18
N LEU A 98 6.54 -4.21 18.02
CA LEU A 98 7.54 -5.21 17.63
C LEU A 98 6.88 -6.54 17.26
N GLU A 99 5.97 -7.04 18.10
CA GLU A 99 5.26 -8.29 17.85
C GLU A 99 4.40 -8.22 16.59
N ALA A 100 3.74 -7.08 16.34
CA ALA A 100 2.97 -6.87 15.12
C ALA A 100 3.87 -6.89 13.88
N PHE A 101 5.04 -6.26 13.95
CA PHE A 101 6.02 -6.28 12.86
C PHE A 101 6.58 -7.68 12.60
N GLN A 102 6.92 -8.42 13.66
CA GLN A 102 7.39 -9.80 13.56
C GLN A 102 6.32 -10.72 12.97
N LEU A 103 5.07 -10.62 13.43
CA LEU A 103 3.97 -11.44 12.92
C LEU A 103 3.69 -11.14 11.45
N THR A 104 3.69 -9.85 11.05
CA THR A 104 3.48 -9.45 9.66
C THR A 104 4.58 -10.01 8.76
N THR A 105 5.84 -9.86 9.19
CA THR A 105 7.01 -10.40 8.47
C THR A 105 6.92 -11.91 8.31
N LEU A 106 6.56 -12.63 9.38
CA LEU A 106 6.42 -14.08 9.35
C LEU A 106 5.33 -14.53 8.37
N ILE A 107 4.15 -13.89 8.41
CA ILE A 107 3.06 -14.16 7.47
C ILE A 107 3.53 -13.93 6.03
N PHE A 108 4.22 -12.81 5.77
CA PHE A 108 4.69 -12.49 4.42
C PHE A 108 5.78 -13.44 3.92
N VAL A 109 6.71 -13.86 4.78
CA VAL A 109 7.73 -14.85 4.39
C VAL A 109 7.08 -16.17 4.02
N VAL A 110 6.17 -16.69 4.85
CA VAL A 110 5.44 -17.93 4.55
C VAL A 110 4.64 -17.78 3.25
N PHE A 111 3.91 -16.68 3.10
CA PHE A 111 3.12 -16.40 1.90
C PHE A 111 3.98 -16.28 0.64
N THR A 112 5.15 -15.64 0.73
CA THR A 112 6.12 -15.48 -0.37
C THR A 112 6.67 -16.85 -0.80
N ILE A 113 7.04 -17.71 0.15
CA ILE A 113 7.53 -19.07 -0.15
C ILE A 113 6.44 -19.89 -0.84
N LEU A 114 5.20 -19.85 -0.33
CA LEU A 114 4.07 -20.55 -0.93
C LEU A 114 3.77 -20.04 -2.34
N LEU A 115 3.73 -18.72 -2.55
CA LEU A 115 3.50 -18.12 -3.86
C LEU A 115 4.60 -18.49 -4.85
N HIS A 116 5.87 -18.41 -4.44
CA HIS A 116 6.98 -18.75 -5.33
C HIS A 116 6.98 -20.24 -5.70
N SER A 117 6.57 -21.11 -4.78
CA SER A 117 6.42 -22.54 -5.05
C SER A 117 5.33 -22.85 -6.08
N LEU A 118 4.24 -22.08 -6.10
CA LEU A 118 3.12 -22.28 -7.03
C LEU A 118 3.34 -21.54 -8.37
N TYR A 119 3.97 -20.37 -8.32
CA TYR A 119 4.19 -19.47 -9.44
C TYR A 119 5.64 -18.96 -9.44
N PRO A 120 6.61 -19.76 -9.94
CA PRO A 120 8.04 -19.45 -9.85
C PRO A 120 8.44 -18.18 -10.63
N TYR A 121 7.66 -17.78 -11.63
CA TYR A 121 7.90 -16.58 -12.44
C TYR A 121 7.23 -15.31 -11.89
N LEU A 122 6.56 -15.38 -10.73
CA LEU A 122 5.89 -14.23 -10.15
C LEU A 122 6.93 -13.21 -9.66
N THR A 123 6.91 -12.01 -10.25
CA THR A 123 7.79 -10.92 -9.85
C THR A 123 7.17 -10.14 -8.70
N PHE A 124 7.99 -9.87 -7.67
CA PHE A 124 7.55 -9.06 -6.54
C PHE A 124 7.52 -7.59 -6.94
N THR A 125 6.32 -7.01 -7.04
CA THR A 125 6.13 -5.61 -7.44
C THR A 125 5.90 -4.70 -6.23
N PHE A 126 5.90 -3.38 -6.47
CA PHE A 126 5.62 -2.34 -5.48
C PHE A 126 4.31 -2.58 -4.69
N ASN A 127 3.31 -3.20 -5.33
CA ASN A 127 2.02 -3.55 -4.73
C ASN A 127 2.15 -4.49 -3.52
N ILE A 128 3.23 -5.27 -3.44
CA ILE A 128 3.44 -6.22 -2.33
C ILE A 128 3.92 -5.50 -1.08
N ILE A 129 4.77 -4.47 -1.25
CA ILE A 129 5.16 -3.59 -0.14
C ILE A 129 3.92 -2.83 0.35
N PHE A 130 3.08 -2.35 -0.57
CA PHE A 130 1.81 -1.72 -0.23
C PHE A 130 0.93 -2.65 0.62
N LEU A 131 0.76 -3.90 0.18
CA LEU A 131 0.00 -4.91 0.91
C LEU A 131 0.61 -5.17 2.30
N PHE A 132 1.93 -5.32 2.40
CA PHE A 132 2.65 -5.54 3.65
C PHE A 132 2.37 -4.45 4.68
N MET A 133 2.45 -3.18 4.27
CA MET A 133 2.20 -2.04 5.14
C MET A 133 0.76 -2.02 5.69
N TRP A 134 -0.21 -2.37 4.85
CA TRP A 134 -1.61 -2.49 5.26
C TRP A 134 -1.85 -3.66 6.19
N THR A 135 -1.27 -4.83 5.90
CA THR A 135 -1.35 -6.01 6.77
C THR A 135 -0.76 -5.72 8.15
N TYR A 136 0.38 -5.02 8.20
CA TYR A 136 0.96 -4.56 9.47
C TYR A 136 -0.02 -3.69 10.27
N LEU A 137 -0.65 -2.69 9.63
CA LEU A 137 -1.60 -1.81 10.33
C LEU A 137 -2.77 -2.59 10.92
N ILE A 138 -3.30 -3.54 10.15
CA ILE A 138 -4.41 -4.40 10.59
C ILE A 138 -3.97 -5.24 11.79
N ILE A 139 -2.82 -5.92 11.70
CA ILE A 139 -2.29 -6.74 12.79
C ILE A 139 -2.02 -5.91 14.04
N PHE A 140 -1.39 -4.74 13.88
CA PHE A 140 -1.11 -3.82 14.98
C PHE A 140 -2.41 -3.37 15.65
N PHE A 141 -3.44 -3.01 14.88
CA PHE A 141 -4.73 -2.60 15.40
C PHE A 141 -5.45 -3.74 16.14
N LEU A 142 -5.44 -4.95 15.58
CA LEU A 142 -6.01 -6.14 16.21
C LEU A 142 -5.30 -6.46 17.53
N LYS A 143 -3.96 -6.57 17.52
CA LYS A 143 -3.19 -6.82 18.74
C LYS A 143 -3.43 -5.75 19.80
N LYS A 144 -3.49 -4.48 19.39
CA LYS A 144 -3.79 -3.39 20.31
C LYS A 144 -5.17 -3.54 20.96
N LYS A 145 -6.18 -4.00 20.24
CA LYS A 145 -7.55 -4.17 20.76
C LYS A 145 -7.68 -5.38 21.68
N PHE A 146 -6.98 -6.48 21.41
CA PHE A 146 -7.06 -7.69 22.26
C PHE A 146 -6.34 -7.56 23.60
N HIS A 147 -5.49 -6.55 23.75
CA HIS A 147 -4.60 -6.39 24.88
C HIS A 147 -4.87 -5.16 25.76
N LEU A 148 -5.83 -4.31 25.36
CA LEU A 148 -6.38 -3.18 26.12
C LEU A 148 -7.81 -3.50 26.53
#